data_AF-A0A522IJR5-F1
#
_entry.id   AF-A0A522IJR5-F1
#
_cell.length_a   1.000
_cell.length_b   1.000
_cell.length_c   1.000
_cell.angle_alpha   90.00
_cell.angle_beta   90.00
_cell.angle_gamma   90.00
#
_symmetry.space_group_name_H-M   'P 1'
#
loop_
_entity.id
_entity.type
_entity.pdbx_description
1 polymer ?
#
loop_
_entity_poly.entity_id
_entity_poly.type
_entity_poly.pdbx_seq_one_letter_code
_entity_poly.pdbx_strand_id
1 'polypeptide(L)'
;MPLYRPLTLVAAIAVLGGCATIPKPLQGNYANVTTASAQQGGAGGTQVRWGGEIIKTEPGLQQTCFYVLSRPLDSQARPKPGNAGENEGRFVACRTGFYDPEVFTHGRELTVTGTLHGTVTKKIGDYDYPYPRVEANVVYLWPKRQVYAAYPPGYYDPFWGPGFGPYWGSPWDYPYWGGPWGYRY
;
A
#
# COMPACT_ATOMS: atom_id res chain seq x y z
N MET A 1 38.76 6.65 30.19
CA MET A 1 38.15 5.95 29.04
C MET A 1 37.37 6.97 28.22
N PRO A 2 37.52 7.04 26.88
CA PRO A 2 37.00 8.14 26.08
C PRO A 2 35.48 8.05 25.87
N LEU A 3 34.72 8.90 26.58
CA LEU A 3 33.25 9.01 26.49
C LEU A 3 32.73 9.47 25.09
N TYR A 4 33.62 9.79 24.18
CA TYR A 4 33.32 10.35 22.86
C TYR A 4 32.87 9.27 21.84
N ARG A 5 33.29 8.01 22.03
CA ARG A 5 32.91 6.86 21.15
C ARG A 5 31.40 6.51 21.16
N PRO A 6 30.69 6.46 22.31
CA PRO A 6 29.23 6.23 22.28
C PRO A 6 28.46 7.41 21.68
N LEU A 7 28.91 8.65 21.89
CA LEU A 7 28.28 9.87 21.36
C LEU A 7 28.25 9.90 19.83
N THR A 8 29.35 9.48 19.18
CA THR A 8 29.40 9.35 17.71
C THR A 8 28.48 8.25 17.17
N LEU A 9 28.26 7.16 17.93
CA LEU A 9 27.39 6.07 17.51
C LEU A 9 25.90 6.48 17.55
N VAL A 10 25.49 7.21 18.59
CA VAL A 10 24.11 7.73 18.73
C VAL A 10 23.79 8.75 17.63
N ALA A 11 24.73 9.63 17.30
CA ALA A 11 24.57 10.59 16.21
C ALA A 11 24.40 9.90 14.83
N ALA A 12 25.11 8.79 14.58
CA ALA A 12 24.99 8.03 13.33
C ALA A 12 23.63 7.34 13.18
N ILE A 13 23.05 6.84 14.27
CA ILE A 13 21.71 6.19 14.25
C ILE A 13 20.61 7.22 13.98
N ALA A 14 20.74 8.46 14.48
CA ALA A 14 19.75 9.51 14.30
C ALA A 14 19.55 9.94 12.83
N VAL A 15 20.54 9.75 11.96
CA VAL A 15 20.47 10.14 10.53
C VAL A 15 19.84 9.05 9.64
N LEU A 16 19.70 7.81 10.14
CA LEU A 16 19.04 6.71 9.42
C LEU A 16 17.51 6.73 9.50
N GLY A 17 16.93 7.81 10.04
CA GLY A 17 15.51 8.13 9.96
C GLY A 17 15.08 8.45 8.53
N GLY A 18 15.04 7.45 7.66
CA GLY A 18 14.41 7.54 6.35
C GLY A 18 12.92 7.83 6.53
N CYS A 19 12.55 9.11 6.54
CA CYS A 19 11.17 9.52 6.66
C CYS A 19 10.40 8.99 5.45
N ALA A 20 9.66 7.91 5.69
CA ALA A 20 8.54 7.55 4.85
C ALA A 20 7.53 8.71 4.97
N THR A 21 7.60 9.65 4.03
CA THR A 21 6.83 10.90 4.02
C THR A 21 5.62 10.78 3.10
N ILE A 22 4.43 11.00 3.65
CA ILE A 22 3.17 11.17 2.90
C ILE A 22 3.41 12.13 1.71
N PRO A 23 3.05 11.75 0.47
CA PRO A 23 3.23 12.61 -0.70
C PRO A 23 2.67 14.01 -0.47
N LYS A 24 3.40 15.06 -0.88
CA LYS A 24 3.00 16.47 -0.73
C LYS A 24 1.50 16.75 -0.98
N PRO A 25 0.86 16.24 -2.06
CA PRO A 25 -0.57 16.53 -2.31
C PRO A 25 -1.54 15.75 -1.39
N LEU A 26 -1.07 14.82 -0.55
CA LEU A 26 -1.87 14.07 0.43
C LEU A 26 -1.62 14.54 1.88
N GLN A 27 -0.80 15.58 2.07
CA GLN A 27 -0.52 16.19 3.37
C GLN A 27 -1.63 17.17 3.74
N GLY A 28 -2.05 17.13 5.00
CA GLY A 28 -3.14 17.93 5.53
C GLY A 28 -3.74 17.29 6.79
N ASN A 29 -4.62 18.03 7.45
CA ASN A 29 -5.42 17.51 8.56
C ASN A 29 -6.79 17.09 8.03
N TYR A 30 -7.16 15.82 8.25
CA TYR A 30 -8.40 15.23 7.73
C TYR A 30 -9.15 14.54 8.87
N ALA A 31 -10.48 14.58 8.84
CA ALA A 31 -11.26 13.90 9.85
C ALA A 31 -11.17 12.39 9.71
N ASN A 32 -11.11 11.68 10.84
CA ASN A 32 -11.13 10.23 10.90
C ASN A 32 -12.58 9.70 10.79
N VAL A 33 -13.16 9.84 9.59
CA VAL A 33 -14.52 9.38 9.25
C VAL A 33 -14.40 8.09 8.44
N THR A 34 -15.06 7.02 8.87
CA THR A 34 -15.08 5.75 8.12
C THR A 34 -16.10 5.81 6.98
N THR A 35 -15.84 5.11 5.89
CA THR A 35 -16.80 5.01 4.77
C THR A 35 -18.15 4.45 5.21
N ALA A 36 -18.18 3.48 6.13
CA ALA A 36 -19.42 2.94 6.70
C ALA A 36 -20.26 3.99 7.46
N SER A 37 -19.63 4.90 8.21
CA SER A 37 -20.35 5.98 8.91
C SER A 37 -20.93 7.02 7.93
N ALA A 38 -20.20 7.30 6.85
CA ALA A 38 -20.66 8.19 5.79
C ALA A 38 -21.82 7.61 4.96
N GLN A 39 -21.91 6.28 4.82
CA GLN A 39 -23.03 5.59 4.16
C GLN A 39 -24.36 5.81 4.88
N GLN A 40 -24.32 6.01 6.20
CA GLN A 40 -25.48 6.29 7.03
C GLN A 40 -25.88 7.80 7.01
N GLY A 41 -25.27 8.61 6.14
CA GLY A 41 -25.53 10.05 6.01
C GLY A 41 -24.72 10.94 6.95
N GLY A 42 -23.78 10.39 7.71
CA GLY A 42 -22.92 11.14 8.62
C GLY A 42 -21.86 12.01 7.93
N ALA A 43 -21.40 13.05 8.62
CA ALA A 43 -20.21 13.84 8.33
C ALA A 43 -20.15 14.59 6.97
N GLY A 44 -21.28 14.89 6.33
CA GLY A 44 -21.32 15.78 5.16
C GLY A 44 -20.63 17.13 5.41
N GLY A 45 -19.93 17.66 4.40
CA GLY A 45 -19.13 18.89 4.50
C GLY A 45 -17.73 18.71 5.09
N THR A 46 -17.39 17.51 5.60
CA THR A 46 -16.09 17.26 6.24
C THR A 46 -15.00 16.96 5.21
N GLN A 47 -13.78 17.46 5.43
CA GLN A 47 -12.61 17.02 4.66
C GLN A 47 -12.12 15.65 5.11
N VAL A 48 -12.04 14.72 4.15
CA VAL A 48 -11.63 13.33 4.34
C VAL A 48 -10.43 12.99 3.46
N ARG A 49 -9.63 12.02 3.91
CA ARG A 49 -8.58 11.36 3.12
C ARG A 49 -8.84 9.87 3.12
N TRP A 50 -9.34 9.36 2.00
CA TRP A 50 -9.67 7.96 1.80
C TRP A 50 -8.87 7.40 0.64
N GLY A 51 -8.71 6.08 0.59
CA GLY A 51 -8.07 5.43 -0.53
C GLY A 51 -8.49 3.98 -0.62
N GLY A 52 -8.00 3.33 -1.66
CA GLY A 52 -8.35 1.96 -1.93
C GLY A 52 -8.03 1.55 -3.34
N GLU A 53 -8.76 0.54 -3.80
CA GLU A 53 -8.58 -0.08 -5.10
C GLU A 53 -9.69 0.38 -6.06
N ILE A 54 -9.33 0.79 -7.27
CA ILE A 54 -10.31 1.19 -8.30
C ILE A 54 -11.11 -0.04 -8.73
N ILE A 55 -12.43 0.04 -8.56
CA ILE A 55 -13.40 -0.91 -9.12
C ILE A 55 -13.80 -0.47 -10.53
N LYS A 56 -14.04 0.84 -10.72
CA LYS A 56 -14.46 1.40 -12.01
C LYS A 56 -14.11 2.88 -12.10
N THR A 57 -13.72 3.32 -13.29
CA THR A 57 -13.58 4.73 -13.65
C THR A 57 -14.66 5.08 -14.67
N GLU A 58 -15.52 6.05 -14.35
CA GLU A 58 -16.58 6.56 -15.23
C GLU A 58 -16.29 8.03 -15.59
N PRO A 59 -15.69 8.32 -16.76
CA PRO A 59 -15.58 9.69 -17.26
C PRO A 59 -16.96 10.20 -17.73
N GLY A 60 -17.35 11.38 -17.27
CA GLY A 60 -18.54 12.10 -17.69
C GLY A 60 -18.19 13.41 -18.41
N LEU A 61 -19.21 14.20 -18.76
CA LEU A 61 -19.06 15.41 -19.58
C LEU A 61 -18.20 16.53 -18.95
N GLN A 62 -18.16 16.63 -17.63
CA GLN A 62 -17.45 17.70 -16.90
C GLN A 62 -16.53 17.18 -15.79
N GLN A 63 -16.64 15.91 -15.44
CA GLN A 63 -15.95 15.30 -14.31
C GLN A 63 -15.78 13.80 -14.54
N THR A 64 -14.76 13.22 -13.92
CA THR A 64 -14.55 11.77 -13.87
C THR A 64 -14.81 11.27 -12.46
N CYS A 65 -15.58 10.19 -12.33
CA CYS A 65 -15.90 9.57 -11.06
C CYS A 65 -15.23 8.19 -10.93
N PHE A 66 -14.49 8.00 -9.84
CA PHE A 66 -13.81 6.77 -9.48
C PHE A 66 -14.64 6.04 -8.43
N TYR A 67 -15.08 4.82 -8.73
CA TYR A 67 -15.70 3.90 -7.78
C TYR A 67 -14.59 3.08 -7.13
N VAL A 68 -14.45 3.22 -5.81
CA VAL A 68 -13.28 2.72 -5.07
C VAL A 68 -13.73 1.78 -3.96
N LEU A 69 -13.05 0.64 -3.85
CA LEU A 69 -13.15 -0.29 -2.74
C LEU A 69 -12.29 0.25 -1.59
N SER A 70 -12.92 0.69 -0.51
CA SER A 70 -12.25 1.43 0.58
C SER A 70 -11.30 0.54 1.36
N ARG A 71 -10.07 1.02 1.58
CA ARG A 71 -9.03 0.32 2.35
C ARG A 71 -8.46 1.22 3.44
N PRO A 72 -8.09 0.66 4.61
CA PRO A 72 -7.29 1.40 5.59
C PRO A 72 -5.99 1.88 4.96
N LEU A 73 -5.58 3.10 5.29
CA LEU A 73 -4.33 3.68 4.81
C LEU A 73 -3.15 3.31 5.73
N ASP A 74 -1.95 3.26 5.16
CA ASP A 74 -0.69 3.18 5.89
C ASP A 74 -0.15 4.58 6.28
N SER A 75 1.05 4.63 6.87
CA SER A 75 1.70 5.88 7.26
C SER A 75 2.01 6.83 6.10
N GLN A 76 1.99 6.34 4.85
CA GLN A 76 2.22 7.12 3.62
C GLN A 76 0.93 7.66 3.02
N ALA A 77 -0.21 7.43 3.68
CA ALA A 77 -1.53 7.55 3.11
C ALA A 77 -1.73 6.66 1.86
N ARG A 78 -0.96 5.57 1.70
CA ARG A 78 -1.18 4.56 0.65
C ARG A 78 -2.19 3.53 1.17
N PRO A 79 -3.11 3.00 0.34
CA PRO A 79 -3.95 1.87 0.71
C PRO A 79 -3.08 0.69 1.20
N LYS A 80 -3.44 0.04 2.29
CA LYS A 80 -2.76 -1.19 2.70
C LYS A 80 -3.00 -2.30 1.67
N PRO A 81 -1.99 -3.13 1.36
CA PRO A 81 -2.20 -4.33 0.55
C PRO A 81 -3.05 -5.29 1.39
N GLY A 82 -4.24 -5.64 0.92
CA GLY A 82 -5.20 -6.40 1.72
C GLY A 82 -5.90 -7.50 0.93
N ASN A 83 -6.08 -8.65 1.57
CA ASN A 83 -7.00 -9.68 1.09
C ASN A 83 -8.45 -9.14 1.11
N ALA A 84 -9.38 -9.82 0.44
CA ALA A 84 -10.75 -9.33 0.22
C ALA A 84 -11.59 -9.08 1.50
N GLY A 85 -11.14 -9.50 2.69
CA GLY A 85 -11.81 -9.25 3.96
C GLY A 85 -11.54 -7.88 4.60
N GLU A 86 -10.42 -7.22 4.29
CA GLU A 86 -10.02 -5.94 4.91
C GLU A 86 -10.54 -4.73 4.12
N ASN A 87 -11.86 -4.63 3.96
CA ASN A 87 -12.52 -3.57 3.20
C ASN A 87 -13.46 -2.75 4.09
N GLU A 88 -13.35 -1.43 4.06
CA GLU A 88 -14.18 -0.52 4.87
C GLU A 88 -15.51 -0.13 4.17
N GLY A 89 -15.86 -0.82 3.08
CA GLY A 89 -17.00 -0.53 2.22
C GLY A 89 -16.57 0.01 0.85
N ARG A 90 -17.43 0.80 0.21
CA ARG A 90 -17.14 1.44 -1.08
C ARG A 90 -17.52 2.92 -1.04
N PHE A 91 -16.78 3.74 -1.79
CA PHE A 91 -17.09 5.16 -1.99
C PHE A 91 -16.93 5.54 -3.47
N VAL A 92 -17.49 6.69 -3.83
CA VAL A 92 -17.27 7.31 -5.14
C VAL A 92 -16.54 8.63 -4.94
N ALA A 93 -15.43 8.83 -5.65
CA ALA A 93 -14.71 10.09 -5.68
C ALA A 93 -14.88 10.72 -7.06
N CYS A 94 -15.53 11.89 -7.13
CA CYS A 94 -15.70 12.61 -8.37
C CYS A 94 -14.75 13.81 -8.41
N ARG A 95 -14.21 14.09 -9.60
CA ARG A 95 -13.34 15.25 -9.83
C ARG A 95 -13.58 15.87 -11.20
N THR A 96 -13.67 17.19 -11.22
CA THR A 96 -13.74 18.00 -12.45
C THR A 96 -12.59 17.70 -13.40
N GLY A 97 -12.90 17.58 -14.70
CA GLY A 97 -11.96 17.22 -15.75
C GLY A 97 -12.00 15.74 -16.15
N PHE A 98 -11.23 15.43 -17.20
CA PHE A 98 -11.10 14.09 -17.77
C PHE A 98 -9.91 13.35 -17.16
N TYR A 99 -10.13 12.09 -16.78
CA TYR A 99 -9.09 11.15 -16.40
C TYR A 99 -9.23 9.88 -17.24
N ASP A 100 -8.12 9.44 -17.83
CA ASP A 100 -8.09 8.29 -18.74
C ASP A 100 -8.37 6.96 -18.00
N PRO A 101 -9.43 6.22 -18.36
CA PRO A 101 -9.71 4.90 -17.79
C PRO A 101 -8.58 3.88 -17.97
N GLU A 102 -7.76 3.99 -19.02
CA GLU A 102 -6.61 3.08 -19.27
C GLU A 102 -5.43 3.35 -18.32
N VAL A 103 -5.34 4.57 -17.79
CA VAL A 103 -4.40 4.91 -16.71
C VAL A 103 -4.99 4.54 -15.34
N PHE A 104 -6.28 4.85 -15.15
CA PHE A 104 -7.05 4.61 -13.93
C PHE A 104 -7.87 3.30 -14.02
N THR A 105 -7.17 2.22 -14.36
CA THR A 105 -7.73 0.87 -14.57
C THR A 105 -8.16 0.19 -13.26
N HIS A 106 -9.04 -0.82 -13.40
CA HIS A 106 -9.41 -1.71 -12.30
C HIS A 106 -8.16 -2.28 -11.60
N GLY A 107 -8.17 -2.38 -10.27
CA GLY A 107 -7.07 -2.96 -9.49
C GLY A 107 -5.91 -1.98 -9.22
N ARG A 108 -5.98 -0.74 -9.71
CA ARG A 108 -5.02 0.30 -9.33
C ARG A 108 -5.33 0.83 -7.93
N GLU A 109 -4.28 1.06 -7.15
CA GLU A 109 -4.40 1.75 -5.86
C GLU A 109 -4.42 3.26 -6.07
N LEU A 110 -5.37 3.96 -5.44
CA LEU A 110 -5.39 5.42 -5.36
C LEU A 110 -5.68 5.91 -3.94
N THR A 111 -5.31 7.16 -3.68
CA THR A 111 -5.74 7.93 -2.50
C THR A 111 -6.36 9.23 -2.97
N VAL A 112 -7.50 9.60 -2.40
CA VAL A 112 -8.16 10.88 -2.61
C VAL A 112 -8.14 11.72 -1.33
N THR A 113 -8.08 13.03 -1.49
CA THR A 113 -8.45 13.97 -0.43
C THR A 113 -9.57 14.85 -0.98
N GLY A 114 -10.62 15.07 -0.21
CA GLY A 114 -11.75 15.83 -0.70
C GLY A 114 -12.77 16.15 0.37
N THR A 115 -13.87 16.77 -0.04
CA THR A 115 -15.00 17.08 0.83
C THR A 115 -16.09 16.02 0.67
N LEU A 116 -16.57 15.46 1.77
CA LEU A 116 -17.66 14.47 1.76
C LEU A 116 -18.99 15.18 1.44
N HIS A 117 -19.65 14.77 0.36
CA HIS A 117 -20.88 15.36 -0.17
C HIS A 117 -21.99 14.29 -0.26
N GLY A 118 -22.47 13.87 0.91
CA GLY A 118 -23.60 12.92 1.03
C GLY A 118 -23.34 11.56 0.37
N THR A 119 -24.40 10.94 -0.13
CA THR A 119 -24.37 9.64 -0.81
C THR A 119 -24.99 9.71 -2.20
N VAL A 120 -24.55 8.81 -3.09
CA VAL A 120 -25.12 8.57 -4.42
C VAL A 120 -25.46 7.10 -4.54
N THR A 121 -26.73 6.79 -4.77
CA THR A 121 -27.17 5.41 -4.99
C THR A 121 -26.77 4.94 -6.39
N LYS A 122 -26.11 3.78 -6.47
CA LYS A 122 -25.74 3.13 -7.74
C LYS A 122 -25.92 1.62 -7.61
N LYS A 123 -26.46 0.99 -8.65
CA LYS A 123 -26.66 -0.45 -8.69
C LYS A 123 -25.34 -1.24 -8.72
N ILE A 124 -25.29 -2.31 -7.95
CA ILE A 124 -24.26 -3.36 -7.97
C ILE A 124 -24.98 -4.68 -8.25
N GLY A 125 -24.97 -5.12 -9.52
CA GLY A 125 -25.98 -6.08 -9.98
C GLY A 125 -27.37 -5.47 -9.79
N ASP A 126 -28.28 -6.18 -9.12
CA ASP A 126 -29.62 -5.68 -8.84
C ASP A 126 -29.72 -4.80 -7.58
N TYR A 127 -28.72 -4.86 -6.69
CA TYR A 127 -28.74 -4.21 -5.38
C TYR A 127 -28.40 -2.71 -5.47
N ASP A 128 -29.26 -1.87 -4.89
CA ASP A 128 -29.06 -0.41 -4.80
C ASP A 128 -28.13 -0.04 -3.64
N TYR A 129 -26.87 0.32 -3.95
CA TYR A 129 -25.85 0.61 -2.95
C TYR A 129 -25.65 2.12 -2.78
N PRO A 130 -25.73 2.67 -1.55
CA PRO A 130 -25.43 4.07 -1.28
C PRO A 130 -23.92 4.28 -1.20
N TYR A 131 -23.30 4.81 -2.26
CA TYR A 131 -21.88 5.20 -2.24
C TYR A 131 -21.73 6.58 -1.57
N PRO A 132 -20.94 6.74 -0.49
CA PRO A 132 -20.54 8.06 -0.04
C PRO A 132 -19.77 8.76 -1.15
N ARG A 133 -20.12 10.01 -1.43
CA ARG A 133 -19.55 10.78 -2.53
C ARG A 133 -18.54 11.78 -1.99
N VAL A 134 -17.31 11.72 -2.48
CA VAL A 134 -16.25 12.69 -2.18
C VAL A 134 -16.02 13.59 -3.39
N GLU A 135 -16.14 14.89 -3.20
CA GLU A 135 -15.66 15.89 -4.16
C GLU A 135 -14.15 16.01 -3.99
N ALA A 136 -13.38 15.42 -4.92
CA ALA A 136 -11.96 15.16 -4.72
C ALA A 136 -11.07 16.35 -5.13
N ASN A 137 -10.56 17.07 -4.14
CA ASN A 137 -9.54 18.12 -4.29
C ASN A 137 -8.17 17.57 -4.74
N VAL A 138 -7.85 16.31 -4.43
CA VAL A 138 -6.66 15.56 -4.90
C VAL A 138 -7.07 14.14 -5.24
N VAL A 139 -6.58 13.63 -6.37
CA VAL A 139 -6.60 12.20 -6.71
C VAL A 139 -5.16 11.79 -7.00
N TYR A 140 -4.61 10.91 -6.17
CA TYR A 140 -3.23 10.45 -6.25
C TYR A 140 -3.21 8.96 -6.61
N LEU A 141 -2.75 8.65 -7.82
CA LEU A 141 -2.65 7.29 -8.34
C LEU A 141 -1.29 6.70 -7.96
N TRP A 142 -1.28 5.58 -7.24
CA TRP A 142 -0.02 4.96 -6.83
C TRP A 142 0.64 4.19 -7.99
N PRO A 143 1.99 4.15 -8.03
CA PRO A 143 2.71 3.23 -8.90
C PRO A 143 2.38 1.78 -8.49
N LYS A 144 2.31 0.88 -9.48
CA LYS A 144 2.08 -0.55 -9.25
C LYS A 144 3.13 -1.07 -8.25
N ARG A 145 2.72 -1.88 -7.27
CA ARG A 145 3.67 -2.55 -6.36
C ARG A 145 4.55 -3.48 -7.19
N GLN A 146 5.85 -3.48 -6.92
CA GLN A 146 6.73 -4.52 -7.44
C GLN A 146 6.38 -5.81 -6.72
N VAL A 147 5.93 -6.81 -7.48
CA VAL A 147 5.75 -8.17 -6.97
C VAL A 147 7.14 -8.79 -6.87
N TYR A 148 7.76 -8.66 -5.70
CA TYR A 148 8.90 -9.50 -5.37
C TYR A 148 8.39 -10.93 -5.28
N ALA A 149 8.86 -11.79 -6.19
CA ALA A 149 8.61 -13.21 -6.10
C ALA A 149 9.25 -13.70 -4.79
N ALA A 150 8.41 -13.94 -3.78
CA ALA A 150 8.86 -14.58 -2.56
C ALA A 150 9.27 -16.00 -2.94
N TYR A 151 10.58 -16.24 -2.99
CA TYR A 151 11.10 -17.58 -3.21
C TYR A 151 10.52 -18.53 -2.16
N PRO A 152 10.04 -19.73 -2.55
CA PRO A 152 9.49 -20.68 -1.61
C PRO A 152 10.47 -20.95 -0.45
N PRO A 153 9.99 -21.14 0.79
CA PRO A 153 10.86 -21.56 1.89
C PRO A 153 11.63 -22.83 1.50
N GLY A 154 12.96 -22.73 1.42
CA GLY A 154 13.84 -23.81 0.95
C GLY A 154 14.29 -23.73 -0.51
N TYR A 155 13.89 -22.72 -1.28
CA TYR A 155 14.50 -22.46 -2.60
C TYR A 155 15.90 -21.89 -2.42
N TYR A 156 16.90 -22.64 -2.88
CA TYR A 156 18.30 -22.25 -2.89
C TYR A 156 18.66 -21.72 -4.27
N ASP A 157 18.96 -20.42 -4.39
CA ASP A 157 19.40 -19.85 -5.66
C ASP A 157 20.80 -20.39 -6.03
N PRO A 158 20.98 -21.07 -7.18
CA PRO A 158 22.27 -21.69 -7.53
C PRO A 158 23.42 -20.70 -7.74
N PHE A 159 23.14 -19.41 -7.89
CA PHE A 159 24.12 -18.35 -8.16
C PHE A 159 24.41 -17.47 -6.93
N TRP A 160 23.65 -17.59 -5.84
CA TRP A 160 23.78 -16.77 -4.63
C TRP A 160 23.89 -17.56 -3.32
N GLY A 161 23.97 -18.90 -3.39
CA GLY A 161 24.23 -19.73 -2.22
C GLY A 161 25.68 -19.65 -1.69
N PRO A 162 25.91 -19.88 -0.38
CA PRO A 162 27.26 -20.01 0.20
C PRO A 162 28.05 -21.16 -0.45
N GLY A 163 28.85 -20.81 -1.48
CA GLY A 163 29.65 -21.74 -2.26
C GLY A 163 29.95 -21.27 -3.70
N PHE A 164 29.16 -20.36 -4.28
CA PHE A 164 29.31 -19.93 -5.68
C PHE A 164 29.69 -18.45 -5.83
N GLY A 165 30.87 -18.08 -5.33
CA GLY A 165 31.57 -16.84 -5.71
C GLY A 165 32.64 -17.12 -6.76
N PRO A 166 32.68 -16.42 -7.91
CA PRO A 166 33.73 -16.61 -8.90
C PRO A 166 35.05 -15.97 -8.42
N TYR A 167 36.11 -16.77 -8.41
CA TYR A 167 37.45 -16.44 -7.92
C TYR A 167 37.54 -16.21 -6.40
N TRP A 168 38.28 -17.10 -5.74
CA TRP A 168 39.20 -16.94 -4.58
C TRP A 168 39.25 -18.30 -3.86
N GLY A 169 39.95 -19.25 -4.47
CA GLY A 169 40.28 -20.49 -3.77
C GLY A 169 41.26 -20.17 -2.64
N SER A 170 40.92 -20.55 -1.41
CA SER A 170 41.85 -20.53 -0.28
C SER A 170 42.08 -21.98 0.17
N PRO A 171 43.30 -22.52 0.05
CA PRO A 171 43.66 -23.82 0.61
C PRO A 171 43.87 -23.69 2.13
N TRP A 172 43.73 -24.81 2.87
CA TRP A 172 43.84 -24.89 4.36
C TRP A 172 42.66 -24.21 5.08
N ASP A 173 41.96 -24.72 6.11
CA ASP A 173 42.08 -25.85 7.07
C ASP A 173 40.65 -26.25 7.55
N TYR A 174 40.29 -27.40 8.16
CA TYR A 174 40.87 -28.74 8.36
C TYR A 174 39.69 -29.74 8.55
N PRO A 175 39.73 -31.01 8.09
CA PRO A 175 38.63 -31.98 8.27
C PRO A 175 38.71 -32.74 9.61
N TYR A 176 37.58 -33.07 10.27
CA TYR A 176 37.60 -34.02 11.39
C TYR A 176 36.31 -34.90 11.52
N TRP A 177 36.45 -36.17 11.11
CA TRP A 177 35.73 -37.40 11.55
C TRP A 177 34.18 -37.46 11.47
N GLY A 178 33.53 -38.53 11.00
CA GLY A 178 33.99 -39.90 10.75
C GLY A 178 33.50 -40.87 11.84
N GLY A 179 32.31 -41.46 11.67
CA GLY A 179 31.71 -42.41 12.61
C GLY A 179 30.60 -43.27 11.94
N PRO A 180 30.73 -44.62 11.85
CA PRO A 180 29.86 -45.44 10.99
C PRO A 180 28.97 -46.49 11.72
N TRP A 181 28.05 -47.10 10.94
CA TRP A 181 27.12 -48.21 11.28
C TRP A 181 25.92 -47.79 12.16
N GLY A 182 24.65 -48.07 11.82
CA GLY A 182 23.98 -49.39 11.75
C GLY A 182 23.03 -49.49 12.96
N TYR A 183 21.72 -49.71 12.87
CA TYR A 183 20.99 -50.78 12.18
C TYR A 183 19.55 -50.39 11.80
N ARG A 184 18.95 -51.15 10.88
CA ARG A 184 17.48 -51.36 10.82
C ARG A 184 17.07 -52.33 11.93
N TYR A 185 16.02 -52.00 12.68
CA TYR A 185 14.72 -52.70 12.66
C TYR A 185 13.64 -51.75 13.17
#